data_AF-A0A7S4FJ95-F1
#
_entry.id   AF-A0A7S4FJ95-F1
#
_cell.length_a   1.000
_cell.length_b   1.000
_cell.length_c   1.000
_cell.angle_alpha   90.00
_cell.angle_beta   90.00
_cell.angle_gamma   90.00
#
_symmetry.space_group_name_H-M   'P 1'
#
loop_
_entity.id
_entity.type
_entity.pdbx_description
1 polymer ?
#
loop_
_entity_poly.entity_id
_entity_poly.type
_entity_poly.pdbx_seq_one_letter_code
_entity_poly.pdbx_strand_id
1 'polypeptide(L)'
;FPGARAVLSRPDVGDEFSHRLRDLVTALRKNFPVHAPHEIIAEVKPWLCPFSYTVHRAIGYLALFLPITDAHSHDWLPEVLAVWGTIESTPFWDYCVLSLLGRLAVEKYRHVDWQPHLPLIFGHVLRVFDLPVSRGGGDTNYDHCAGASDHPMFGCRG
;
A
#
# COMPACT_ATOMS: atom_id res chain seq x y z
N PHE A 1 -19.53 -26.07 23.52
CA PHE A 1 -19.31 -24.89 24.38
C PHE A 1 -18.77 -25.42 25.70
N PRO A 2 -17.54 -25.08 26.17
CA PRO A 2 -16.98 -23.72 26.27
C PRO A 2 -15.51 -23.64 25.82
N GLY A 3 -14.93 -22.44 25.79
CA GLY A 3 -13.49 -22.27 25.52
C GLY A 3 -13.12 -20.98 24.80
N ALA A 4 -13.88 -19.91 24.97
CA ALA A 4 -13.45 -18.58 24.59
C ALA A 4 -12.25 -18.18 25.46
N ARG A 5 -11.05 -18.57 25.03
CA ARG A 5 -9.80 -17.94 25.48
C ARG A 5 -9.77 -16.55 24.85
N ALA A 6 -10.36 -15.60 25.57
CA ALA A 6 -10.08 -14.19 25.35
C ALA A 6 -8.58 -13.97 25.60
N VAL A 7 -7.79 -14.05 24.53
CA VAL A 7 -6.47 -13.43 24.48
C VAL A 7 -6.74 -11.94 24.36
N LEU A 8 -7.05 -11.31 25.49
CA LEU A 8 -6.85 -9.87 25.62
C LEU A 8 -5.34 -9.68 25.62
N SER A 9 -4.76 -9.58 24.43
CA SER A 9 -3.43 -9.03 24.24
C SER A 9 -3.41 -7.69 24.99
N ARG A 10 -2.59 -7.61 26.04
CA ARG A 10 -2.24 -6.32 26.63
C ARG A 10 -1.85 -5.38 25.48
N PRO A 11 -2.35 -4.13 25.42
CA PRO A 11 -1.86 -3.20 24.43
C PRO A 11 -0.34 -3.11 24.62
N ASP A 12 0.41 -3.42 23.55
CA ASP A 12 1.85 -3.29 23.57
C ASP A 12 2.15 -1.82 23.88
N VAL A 13 2.78 -1.56 25.03
CA VAL A 13 3.07 -0.19 25.51
C VAL A 13 3.92 0.56 24.47
N GLY A 14 4.70 -0.18 23.66
CA GLY A 14 5.44 0.38 22.52
C GLY A 14 4.53 0.92 21.42
N ASP A 15 3.38 0.29 21.17
CA ASP A 15 2.42 0.72 20.14
C ASP A 15 1.66 1.97 20.56
N GLU A 16 1.27 2.07 21.83
CA GLU A 16 0.54 3.24 22.33
C GLU A 16 1.40 4.51 22.28
N PHE A 17 2.66 4.42 22.73
CA PHE A 17 3.58 5.55 22.64
C PHE A 17 3.82 5.98 21.20
N SER A 18 4.05 5.01 20.30
CA SER A 18 4.25 5.28 18.88
C SER A 18 3.03 5.92 18.24
N HIS A 19 1.82 5.52 18.60
CA HIS A 19 0.59 6.14 18.14
C HIS A 19 0.49 7.59 18.62
N ARG A 20 0.70 7.85 19.91
CA ARG A 20 0.65 9.20 20.49
C ARG A 20 1.70 10.13 19.86
N LEU A 21 2.90 9.62 19.57
CA LEU A 21 3.92 10.39 18.85
C LEU A 21 3.47 10.74 17.43
N ARG A 22 2.86 9.81 16.69
CA ARG A 22 2.34 10.07 15.35
C ARG A 22 1.23 11.11 15.37
N ASP A 23 0.35 11.05 16.37
CA ASP A 23 -0.72 12.04 16.56
C ASP A 23 -0.15 13.43 16.85
N LEU A 24 0.84 13.50 17.73
CA LEU A 24 1.54 14.75 18.05
C LEU A 24 2.19 15.36 16.81
N VAL A 25 2.95 14.57 16.04
CA VAL A 25 3.59 15.05 14.82
C VAL A 25 2.55 15.50 13.80
N THR A 26 1.44 14.78 13.68
CA THR A 26 0.34 15.14 12.77
C THR A 26 -0.32 16.46 13.18
N ALA A 27 -0.48 16.72 14.49
CA ALA A 27 -0.98 17.98 14.99
C ALA A 27 0.00 19.14 14.75
N LEU A 28 1.32 18.89 14.92
CA LEU A 28 2.36 19.88 14.72
C LEU A 28 2.61 20.25 13.26
N ARG A 29 2.30 19.34 12.32
CA ARG A 29 2.53 19.52 10.88
C ARG A 29 1.94 20.82 10.32
N LYS A 30 0.81 21.29 10.87
CA LYS A 30 0.15 22.55 10.45
C LYS A 30 0.91 23.81 10.87
N ASN A 31 1.80 23.69 11.85
CA ASN A 31 2.61 24.78 12.37
C ASN A 31 3.98 24.87 11.70
N PHE A 32 4.27 23.99 10.72
CA PHE A 32 5.54 24.05 9.99
C PHE A 32 5.61 25.30 9.10
N PRO A 33 6.80 25.92 9.00
CA PRO A 33 7.00 27.08 8.15
C PRO A 33 6.83 26.71 6.66
N VAL A 34 6.53 27.70 5.83
CA VAL A 34 6.26 27.52 4.39
C VAL A 34 7.42 26.86 3.64
N HIS A 35 8.66 27.03 4.11
CA HIS A 35 9.85 26.44 3.51
C HIS A 35 10.19 25.02 3.99
N ALA A 36 9.58 24.55 5.10
CA ALA A 36 9.85 23.21 5.65
C ALA A 36 9.63 22.06 4.65
N PRO A 37 8.57 22.02 3.81
CA PRO A 37 8.40 20.90 2.88
C PRO A 37 9.57 20.79 1.88
N HIS A 38 10.16 21.91 1.45
CA HIS A 38 11.31 21.90 0.54
C HIS A 38 12.54 21.29 1.21
N GLU A 39 12.83 21.69 2.45
CA GLU A 39 13.96 21.14 3.24
C GLU A 39 13.78 19.64 3.49
N ILE A 40 12.58 19.22 3.91
CA ILE A 40 12.26 17.81 4.16
C ILE A 40 12.42 16.97 2.87
N ILE A 41 11.93 17.46 1.73
CA ILE A 41 12.08 16.74 0.46
C ILE A 41 13.55 16.66 0.06
N ALA A 42 14.30 17.75 0.18
CA ALA A 42 15.71 17.79 -0.17
C ALA A 42 16.54 16.79 0.66
N GLU A 43 16.24 16.65 1.95
CA GLU A 43 16.89 15.66 2.82
C GLU A 43 16.51 14.21 2.49
N VAL A 44 15.24 13.97 2.15
CA VAL A 44 14.74 12.62 1.90
C VAL A 44 15.09 12.12 0.48
N LYS A 45 15.24 13.02 -0.50
CA LYS A 45 15.54 12.69 -1.89
C LYS A 45 16.70 11.70 -2.09
N PRO A 46 17.89 11.84 -1.46
CA PRO A 46 18.97 10.86 -1.61
C PRO A 46 18.60 9.45 -1.11
N TRP A 47 17.56 9.31 -0.28
CA TRP A 47 17.14 8.03 0.29
C TRP A 47 16.08 7.33 -0.55
N LEU A 48 15.51 8.01 -1.56
CA LEU A 48 14.50 7.49 -2.50
C LEU A 48 15.10 6.58 -3.59
N CYS A 49 16.25 5.96 -3.34
CA CYS A 49 16.83 4.97 -4.25
C CYS A 49 16.06 3.64 -4.15
N PRO A 50 15.47 3.10 -5.24
CA PRO A 50 14.68 1.87 -5.22
C PRO A 50 15.45 0.64 -4.73
N PHE A 51 16.77 0.64 -4.89
CA PHE A 51 17.65 -0.47 -4.55
C PHE A 51 18.16 -0.43 -3.11
N SER A 52 17.80 0.60 -2.35
CA SER A 52 18.24 0.78 -0.97
C SER A 52 17.16 0.39 0.04
N TYR A 53 17.56 -0.21 1.16
CA TYR A 53 16.67 -0.48 2.29
C TYR A 53 16.14 0.80 2.96
N THR A 54 16.77 1.95 2.69
CA THR A 54 16.39 3.25 3.27
C THR A 54 15.07 3.79 2.72
N VAL A 55 14.62 3.29 1.57
CA VAL A 55 13.46 3.81 0.85
C VAL A 55 12.16 3.72 1.67
N HIS A 56 11.97 2.61 2.39
CA HIS A 56 10.80 2.42 3.26
C HIS A 56 10.77 3.40 4.43
N ARG A 57 11.94 3.75 4.96
CA ARG A 57 12.06 4.77 6.02
C ARG A 57 11.83 6.17 5.45
N ALA A 58 12.35 6.45 4.27
CA ALA A 58 12.16 7.71 3.54
C ALA A 58 10.68 8.00 3.31
N ILE A 59 9.91 7.04 2.78
CA ILE A 59 8.48 7.25 2.54
C ILE A 59 7.70 7.43 3.86
N GLY A 60 8.09 6.70 4.91
CA GLY A 60 7.48 6.84 6.23
C GLY A 60 7.67 8.25 6.79
N TYR A 61 8.85 8.84 6.60
CA TYR A 61 9.11 10.23 6.99
C TYR A 61 8.33 11.23 6.15
N LEU A 62 8.21 11.04 4.83
CA LEU A 62 7.36 11.90 4.00
C LEU A 62 5.89 11.80 4.43
N ALA A 63 5.39 10.59 4.67
CA ALA A 63 4.02 10.37 5.13
C ALA A 63 3.76 11.00 6.50
N LEU A 64 4.76 11.11 7.38
CA LEU A 64 4.61 11.63 8.73
C LEU A 64 4.89 13.14 8.84
N PHE A 65 5.92 13.65 8.18
CA PHE A 65 6.38 15.03 8.37
C PHE A 65 5.96 15.96 7.26
N LEU A 66 5.77 15.50 6.02
CA LEU A 66 5.59 16.39 4.88
C LEU A 66 4.24 17.14 4.96
N PRO A 67 4.25 18.48 5.13
CA PRO A 67 3.04 19.30 4.99
C PRO A 67 2.70 19.46 3.50
N ILE A 68 1.41 19.45 3.17
CA ILE A 68 0.95 19.62 1.78
C ILE A 68 0.76 21.13 1.52
N THR A 69 1.83 21.81 1.10
CA THR A 69 1.80 23.24 0.75
C THR A 69 1.77 23.44 -0.76
N ASP A 70 1.16 24.54 -1.24
CA ASP A 70 0.89 24.82 -2.67
C ASP A 70 2.10 24.79 -3.61
N ALA A 71 3.30 25.11 -3.16
CA ALA A 71 4.38 25.48 -4.08
C ALA A 71 5.09 24.31 -4.77
N HIS A 72 5.01 23.07 -4.26
CA HIS A 72 5.98 22.02 -4.62
C HIS A 72 5.42 20.62 -4.82
N SER A 73 4.09 20.42 -4.84
CA SER A 73 3.49 19.09 -5.03
C SER A 73 3.87 18.42 -6.36
N HIS A 74 4.20 19.22 -7.38
CA HIS A 74 4.58 18.72 -8.70
C HIS A 74 5.98 18.09 -8.74
N ASP A 75 6.87 18.47 -7.83
CA ASP A 75 8.29 18.10 -7.94
C ASP A 75 8.57 16.70 -7.36
N TRP A 76 7.91 16.35 -6.26
CA TRP A 76 8.17 15.10 -5.54
C TRP A 76 7.18 13.97 -5.87
N LEU A 77 5.95 14.30 -6.28
CA LEU A 77 4.91 13.30 -6.52
C LEU A 77 5.30 12.29 -7.61
N PRO A 78 5.77 12.71 -8.81
CA PRO A 78 6.14 11.76 -9.85
C PRO A 78 7.30 10.85 -9.44
N GLU A 79 8.27 11.39 -8.68
CA GLU A 79 9.42 10.64 -8.17
C GLU A 79 8.98 9.57 -7.16
N VAL A 80 8.12 9.93 -6.21
CA VAL A 80 7.54 8.98 -5.24
C VAL A 80 6.72 7.89 -5.94
N LEU A 81 5.89 8.26 -6.92
CA LEU A 81 5.06 7.30 -7.66
C LEU A 81 5.89 6.36 -8.54
N ALA A 82 6.97 6.87 -9.15
CA ALA A 82 7.90 6.05 -9.91
C ALA A 82 8.55 4.99 -9.01
N VAL A 83 9.03 5.38 -7.83
CA VAL A 83 9.62 4.44 -6.86
C VAL A 83 8.55 3.45 -6.36
N TRP A 84 7.33 3.92 -6.09
CA TRP A 84 6.21 3.07 -5.65
C TRP A 84 5.91 1.94 -6.64
N GLY A 85 5.94 2.23 -7.95
CA GLY A 85 5.70 1.23 -8.99
C GLY A 85 6.87 0.27 -9.25
N THR A 86 8.07 0.55 -8.74
CA THR A 86 9.28 -0.27 -8.98
C THR A 86 9.53 -1.34 -7.92
N ILE A 87 9.04 -1.15 -6.71
CA ILE A 87 9.29 -2.03 -5.56
C ILE A 87 8.08 -2.94 -5.35
N GLU A 88 8.30 -4.18 -4.91
CA GLU A 88 7.20 -5.04 -4.48
C GLU A 88 6.39 -4.38 -3.35
N SER A 89 5.07 -4.35 -3.52
CA SER A 89 4.15 -3.78 -2.55
C SER A 89 4.25 -4.50 -1.21
N THR A 90 4.53 -3.75 -0.14
CA THR A 90 4.31 -4.20 1.23
C THR A 90 3.16 -3.41 1.85
N PRO A 91 2.36 -3.99 2.78
CA PRO A 91 1.22 -3.29 3.36
C PRO A 91 1.58 -1.94 4.00
N PHE A 92 2.76 -1.86 4.63
CA PHE A 92 3.26 -0.62 5.22
C PHE A 92 3.63 0.42 4.16
N TRP A 93 4.34 -0.01 3.11
CA TRP A 93 4.74 0.84 1.99
C TRP A 93 3.52 1.46 1.30
N ASP A 94 2.53 0.62 0.97
CA ASP A 94 1.28 1.06 0.34
C ASP A 94 0.50 2.00 1.25
N TYR A 95 0.41 1.70 2.55
CA TYR A 95 -0.25 2.57 3.52
C TYR A 95 0.41 3.96 3.56
N CYS A 96 1.74 4.05 3.62
CA CYS A 96 2.45 5.32 3.66
C CYS A 96 2.22 6.15 2.39
N VAL A 97 2.32 5.53 1.22
CA VAL A 97 2.12 6.22 -0.06
C VAL A 97 0.65 6.65 -0.19
N LEU A 98 -0.31 5.77 0.06
CA LEU A 98 -1.74 6.08 -0.04
C LEU A 98 -2.17 7.15 0.97
N SER A 99 -1.63 7.14 2.19
CA SER A 99 -1.86 8.18 3.19
C SER A 99 -1.37 9.55 2.71
N LEU A 100 -0.19 9.60 2.08
CA LEU A 100 0.35 10.82 1.49
C LEU A 100 -0.51 11.31 0.31
N LEU A 101 -0.89 10.40 -0.59
CA LEU A 101 -1.76 10.70 -1.73
C LEU A 101 -3.15 11.17 -1.29
N GLY A 102 -3.74 10.54 -0.27
CA GLY A 102 -5.05 10.92 0.27
C GLY A 102 -5.04 12.34 0.82
N ARG A 103 -4.00 12.72 1.58
CA ARG A 103 -3.82 14.10 2.06
C ARG A 103 -3.65 15.08 0.90
N LEU A 104 -2.82 14.73 -0.08
CA LEU A 104 -2.61 15.55 -1.27
C LEU A 104 -3.90 15.74 -2.08
N ALA A 105 -4.70 14.69 -2.25
CA ALA A 105 -5.96 14.74 -2.97
C ALA A 105 -6.98 15.65 -2.27
N VAL A 106 -7.16 15.50 -0.96
CA VAL A 106 -8.13 16.32 -0.20
C VAL A 106 -7.76 17.80 -0.24
N GLU A 107 -6.49 18.13 -0.07
CA GLU A 107 -6.05 19.53 0.00
C GLU A 107 -5.83 20.18 -1.38
N LYS A 108 -5.44 19.39 -2.40
CA LYS A 108 -4.93 19.91 -3.69
C LYS A 108 -5.47 19.21 -4.95
N TYR A 109 -6.69 18.66 -4.93
CA TYR A 109 -7.23 17.95 -6.10
C TYR A 109 -7.22 18.75 -7.43
N ARG A 110 -7.32 20.09 -7.37
CA ARG A 110 -7.31 20.96 -8.57
C ARG A 110 -5.93 21.35 -9.08
N HIS A 111 -4.90 21.22 -8.25
CA HIS A 111 -3.56 21.72 -8.59
C HIS A 111 -2.69 20.62 -9.19
N VAL A 112 -2.96 19.36 -8.83
CA VAL A 112 -2.23 18.20 -9.36
C VAL A 112 -2.96 17.62 -10.57
N ASP A 113 -2.24 17.38 -11.66
CA ASP A 113 -2.77 16.58 -12.76
C ASP A 113 -2.71 15.09 -12.40
N TRP A 114 -3.86 14.54 -12.00
CA TRP A 114 -3.96 13.16 -11.55
C TRP A 114 -4.03 12.17 -12.71
N GLN A 115 -4.48 12.58 -13.89
CA GLN A 115 -4.75 11.69 -15.02
C GLN A 115 -3.59 10.72 -15.35
N PRO A 116 -2.32 11.16 -15.46
CA PRO A 116 -1.22 10.24 -15.75
C PRO A 116 -0.94 9.23 -14.62
N HIS A 117 -1.37 9.54 -13.39
CA HIS A 117 -1.06 8.75 -12.20
C HIS A 117 -2.17 7.76 -11.82
N LEU A 118 -3.42 8.01 -12.25
CA LEU A 118 -4.58 7.17 -11.91
C LEU A 118 -4.38 5.68 -12.22
N PRO A 119 -3.85 5.25 -13.38
CA PRO A 119 -3.69 3.82 -13.68
C PRO A 119 -2.78 3.11 -12.67
N LEU A 120 -1.71 3.77 -12.24
CA LEU A 120 -0.77 3.23 -11.24
C LEU A 120 -1.45 3.15 -9.86
N ILE A 121 -2.11 4.23 -9.43
CA ILE A 121 -2.79 4.30 -8.13
C ILE A 121 -3.88 3.21 -8.03
N PHE A 122 -4.79 3.16 -9.00
CA PHE A 122 -5.85 2.15 -9.00
C PHE A 122 -5.29 0.73 -9.14
N GLY A 123 -4.24 0.55 -9.95
CA GLY A 123 -3.56 -0.73 -10.10
C GLY A 123 -2.95 -1.25 -8.79
N HIS A 124 -2.40 -0.37 -7.95
CA HIS A 124 -1.91 -0.75 -6.62
C HIS A 124 -3.06 -0.96 -5.62
N VAL A 125 -4.06 -0.07 -5.59
CA VAL A 125 -5.21 -0.21 -4.68
C VAL A 125 -5.93 -1.54 -4.90
N LEU A 126 -6.17 -1.94 -6.16
CA LEU A 126 -6.80 -3.22 -6.48
C LEU A 126 -5.94 -4.43 -6.05
N ARG A 127 -4.61 -4.32 -6.14
CA ARG A 127 -3.68 -5.35 -5.65
C ARG A 127 -3.75 -5.47 -4.12
N VAL A 128 -3.82 -4.34 -3.40
CA VAL A 128 -3.93 -4.33 -1.93
C VAL A 128 -5.24 -4.94 -1.45
N PHE A 129 -6.32 -4.80 -2.22
CA PHE A 129 -7.60 -5.46 -1.90
C PHE A 129 -7.59 -6.98 -2.09
N ASP A 130 -6.49 -7.55 -2.63
CA ASP A 130 -6.28 -8.99 -2.87
C ASP A 130 -7.53 -9.70 -3.42
N LEU A 131 -8.20 -9.04 -4.37
CA LEU A 131 -9.46 -9.54 -4.91
C LEU A 131 -9.17 -10.83 -5.69
N PRO A 132 -9.87 -11.94 -5.41
CA PRO A 132 -9.71 -13.16 -6.16
C PRO A 132 -10.19 -12.92 -7.60
N VAL A 133 -9.24 -12.75 -8.53
CA VAL A 133 -9.54 -12.59 -9.94
C VAL A 133 -9.90 -13.97 -10.49
N SER A 134 -11.17 -14.34 -10.41
CA SER A 134 -11.69 -15.52 -11.08
C SER A 134 -11.54 -15.30 -12.58
N ARG A 135 -10.50 -15.92 -13.17
CA ARG A 135 -10.42 -16.11 -14.61
C ARG A 135 -11.47 -17.16 -14.96
N GLY A 136 -12.66 -16.70 -15.35
CA GLY A 136 -13.68 -17.55 -15.97
C GLY A 136 -13.13 -18.10 -17.29
N GLY A 137 -12.42 -19.21 -17.22
CA GLY A 137 -11.71 -19.80 -18.33
C GLY A 137 -11.38 -21.26 -18.06
N GLY A 138 -12.42 -22.10 -18.12
CA GLY A 138 -12.31 -23.54 -18.37
C GLY A 138 -12.18 -24.41 -17.13
N ASP A 139 -13.33 -24.78 -16.55
CA ASP A 139 -13.60 -26.14 -16.06
C ASP A 139 -15.13 -26.33 -16.04
N THR A 140 -15.75 -26.28 -17.23
CA THR A 140 -17.00 -27.01 -17.43
C THR A 140 -16.60 -28.48 -17.61
N ASN A 141 -16.41 -29.20 -16.50
CA ASN A 141 -16.40 -30.65 -16.58
C ASN A 141 -17.83 -31.17 -16.35
N TYR A 142 -18.23 -32.03 -17.26
CA TYR A 142 -19.58 -32.47 -17.52
C TYR A 142 -19.97 -33.58 -16.54
N ASP A 143 -20.57 -33.24 -15.42
CA ASP A 143 -21.22 -34.25 -14.57
C ASP A 143 -22.63 -34.52 -15.11
N HIS A 144 -22.69 -35.32 -16.17
CA HIS A 144 -23.86 -36.10 -16.55
C HIS A 144 -23.46 -37.53 -16.93
N CYS A 145 -24.29 -38.46 -16.45
CA CYS A 145 -24.31 -39.93 -16.63
C CYS A 145 -23.57 -40.71 -15.54
N ALA A 146 -24.28 -41.12 -14.48
CA ALA A 146 -25.16 -42.29 -14.39
C ALA A 146 -24.38 -43.58 -14.08
N GLY A 147 -24.76 -44.23 -12.98
CA GLY A 147 -24.11 -45.45 -12.52
C GLY A 147 -24.37 -46.66 -13.42
N ALA A 148 -23.42 -47.59 -13.43
CA ALA A 148 -23.61 -49.04 -13.35
C ALA A 148 -22.24 -49.75 -13.50
N SER A 149 -21.91 -50.56 -12.50
CA SER A 149 -21.16 -51.83 -12.51
C SER A 149 -20.40 -52.26 -13.79
N ASP A 150 -19.09 -52.50 -13.65
CA ASP A 150 -18.45 -53.84 -13.66
C ASP A 150 -16.97 -53.81 -14.11
N HIS A 151 -16.14 -54.52 -13.34
CA HIS A 151 -14.70 -54.84 -13.51
C HIS A 151 -14.43 -55.75 -14.75
N PRO A 152 -13.20 -56.25 -15.06
CA PRO A 152 -11.81 -55.80 -14.83
C PRO A 152 -10.84 -55.99 -16.07
N MET A 153 -9.56 -55.59 -15.88
CA MET A 153 -8.29 -56.15 -16.43
C MET A 153 -7.57 -55.55 -17.67
N PHE A 154 -6.23 -55.48 -17.50
CA PHE A 154 -5.10 -55.27 -18.42
C PHE A 154 -4.88 -53.83 -18.93
N GLY A 155 -3.70 -53.20 -18.89
CA GLY A 155 -2.34 -53.66 -18.60
C GLY A 155 -1.35 -53.01 -19.59
N CYS A 156 -0.23 -52.52 -19.06
CA CYS A 156 1.06 -52.23 -19.70
C CYS A 156 1.48 -50.76 -19.89
N ARG A 157 2.62 -50.46 -19.23
CA ARG A 157 3.57 -49.39 -19.52
C ARG A 157 4.29 -49.67 -20.84
N GLY A 158 4.74 -48.60 -21.48
CA GLY A 158 5.69 -48.55 -22.59
C GLY A 158 5.86 -47.11 -23.03
#